data_AF-A0A1V0HT73-F1
#
_entry.id   AF-A0A1V0HT73-F1
#
_cell.length_a   1.000
_cell.length_b   1.000
_cell.length_c   1.000
_cell.angle_alpha   90.00
_cell.angle_beta   90.00
_cell.angle_gamma   90.00
#
_symmetry.space_group_name_H-M   'P 1'
#
loop_
_entity.id
_entity.type
_entity.pdbx_description
1 polymer ?
#
loop_
_entity_poly.entity_id
_entity_poly.type
_entity_poly.pdbx_seq_one_letter_code
_entity_poly.pdbx_strand_id
1 'polypeptide(L)' 'MQVATMEIAVKKYPSQLAECINIRLPAGWRDALKARAARNRRSMNSEVLAALESVVGKAAGAGRQTQLPAAEDNTAAR' A
#
# COMPACT_ATOMS: atom_id res chain seq x y z
N MET A 1 26.70 16.37 -32.96
CA MET A 1 26.58 16.17 -31.50
C MET A 1 25.26 15.48 -31.23
N GLN A 2 25.28 14.20 -30.87
CA GLN A 2 24.07 13.46 -30.49
C GLN A 2 23.78 13.74 -29.01
N VAL A 3 22.61 14.29 -28.72
CA VAL A 3 22.11 14.44 -27.35
C VAL A 3 21.52 13.10 -26.91
N ALA A 4 22.17 12.44 -25.97
CA ALA A 4 21.70 11.19 -25.39
C ALA A 4 20.57 11.47 -24.40
N THR A 5 19.34 11.13 -24.76
CA THR A 5 18.21 11.02 -23.83
C THR A 5 18.46 9.85 -22.88
N MET A 6 18.72 10.14 -21.60
CA MET A 6 18.73 9.14 -20.53
C MET A 6 17.29 8.69 -20.26
N GLU A 7 16.98 7.44 -20.63
CA GLU A 7 15.77 6.73 -20.22
C GLU A 7 15.84 6.42 -18.72
N ILE A 8 15.05 7.12 -17.91
CA ILE A 8 14.89 6.78 -16.49
C ILE A 8 13.96 5.57 -16.39
N ALA A 9 14.52 4.38 -16.16
CA ALA A 9 13.73 3.19 -15.88
C ALA A 9 12.91 3.40 -14.60
N VAL A 10 11.59 3.61 -14.75
CA VAL A 10 10.66 3.77 -13.62
C VAL A 10 10.59 2.44 -12.87
N LYS A 11 11.28 2.38 -11.72
CA LYS A 11 11.25 1.24 -10.80
C LYS A 11 9.82 1.07 -10.30
N LYS A 12 9.09 0.06 -10.82
CA LYS A 12 7.71 -0.23 -10.41
C LYS A 12 7.72 -0.79 -8.99
N TYR A 13 7.06 -0.09 -8.08
CA TYR A 13 6.93 -0.53 -6.71
C TYR A 13 5.91 -1.67 -6.62
N PRO A 14 6.10 -2.66 -5.73
CA PRO A 14 5.20 -3.81 -5.62
C PRO A 14 3.77 -3.42 -5.19
N SER A 15 3.57 -2.24 -4.61
CA SER A 15 2.25 -1.65 -4.34
C SER A 15 1.52 -1.19 -5.61
N GLN A 16 2.24 -0.86 -6.69
CA GLN A 16 1.67 -0.45 -7.98
C GLN A 16 1.29 -1.64 -8.87
N LEU A 17 1.82 -2.82 -8.55
CA LEU A 17 1.47 -4.09 -9.20
C LEU A 17 0.37 -4.85 -8.44
N ALA A 18 -0.04 -4.34 -7.28
CA ALA A 18 -1.07 -4.96 -6.47
C ALA A 18 -2.45 -4.72 -7.08
N GLU A 19 -3.33 -5.71 -6.93
CA GLU A 19 -4.73 -5.60 -7.34
C GLU A 19 -5.45 -4.53 -6.50
N CYS A 20 -6.11 -3.60 -7.16
CA CYS A 20 -6.88 -2.53 -6.53
C CYS A 20 -8.37 -2.85 -6.58
N ILE A 21 -9.01 -2.89 -5.41
CA ILE A 21 -10.45 -3.19 -5.30
C ILE A 21 -11.18 -1.95 -4.79
N ASN A 22 -12.20 -1.52 -5.52
CA ASN A 22 -13.10 -0.44 -5.08
C ASN A 22 -14.24 -1.01 -4.25
N ILE A 23 -14.22 -0.78 -2.94
CA ILE A 23 -15.21 -1.32 -2.00
C ILE A 23 -16.26 -0.25 -1.67
N ARG A 24 -17.54 -0.62 -1.70
CA ARG A 24 -18.64 0.23 -1.18
C ARG A 24 -18.76 -0.01 0.33
N LEU A 25 -18.47 1.01 1.12
CA LEU A 25 -18.56 0.94 2.58
C LEU A 25 -19.87 1.58 3.06
N PRO A 26 -20.50 1.03 4.12
CA PRO A 26 -21.61 1.70 4.80
C PRO A 26 -21.20 3.06 5.37
N ALA A 27 -22.18 3.92 5.63
CA ALA A 27 -21.93 5.24 6.20
C ALA A 27 -21.15 5.15 7.54
N GLY A 28 -20.16 6.03 7.73
CA GLY A 28 -19.32 6.10 8.94
C GLY A 28 -18.20 5.05 9.05
N TRP A 29 -18.20 4.00 8.22
CA TRP A 29 -17.17 2.95 8.30
C TRP A 29 -15.79 3.44 7.87
N ARG A 30 -15.73 4.34 6.89
CA ARG A 30 -14.47 4.95 6.45
C ARG A 30 -13.79 5.71 7.59
N ASP A 31 -14.56 6.48 8.35
CA ASP A 31 -14.04 7.27 9.47
C ASP A 31 -13.62 6.37 10.64
N ALA A 32 -14.39 5.32 10.92
CA ALA A 32 -14.03 4.31 11.91
C ALA A 32 -12.71 3.59 11.56
N LEU A 33 -12.53 3.21 10.29
CA LEU A 33 -11.29 2.61 9.78
C LEU A 33 -10.11 3.58 9.89
N LYS A 34 -10.31 4.85 9.54
CA LYS A 34 -9.27 5.88 9.64
C LYS A 34 -8.84 6.10 11.09
N ALA A 35 -9.79 6.21 12.01
CA ALA A 35 -9.51 6.36 13.44
C ALA A 35 -8.77 5.13 14.01
N ARG A 36 -9.15 3.92 13.58
CA ARG A 36 -8.48 2.68 13.98
C ARG A 36 -7.06 2.58 13.42
N ALA A 37 -6.86 2.91 12.15
CA ALA A 37 -5.54 2.94 11.53
C ALA A 37 -4.59 3.94 12.22
N ALA A 38 -5.10 5.14 12.57
CA ALA A 38 -4.35 6.15 13.31
C ALA A 38 -3.91 5.64 14.70
N ARG A 39 -4.82 5.00 15.45
CA ARG A 39 -4.49 4.39 16.75
C ARG A 39 -3.41 3.31 16.64
N ASN A 40 -3.44 2.52 15.57
CA ASN A 40 -2.48 1.44 15.34
C ASN A 40 -1.18 1.88 14.67
N ARG A 41 -1.01 3.18 14.38
CA ARG A 41 0.13 3.75 13.62
C ARG A 41 0.39 3.01 12.30
N ARG A 42 -0.69 2.68 11.59
CA ARG A 42 -0.65 1.98 10.29
C ARG A 42 -1.34 2.80 9.22
N SER A 43 -0.99 2.55 7.96
CA SER A 43 -1.80 3.06 6.85
C SER A 43 -3.19 2.43 6.90
N MET A 44 -4.20 3.14 6.38
CA MET A 44 -5.55 2.60 6.27
C MET A 44 -5.58 1.28 5.49
N ASN A 45 -4.76 1.16 4.43
CA ASN A 45 -4.63 -0.07 3.65
C ASN A 45 -4.09 -1.23 4.51
N SER A 46 -3.04 -0.97 5.29
CA SER A 46 -2.46 -1.98 6.21
C SER A 46 -3.45 -2.42 7.28
N GLU A 47 -4.31 -1.50 7.76
CA GLU A 47 -5.36 -1.86 8.74
C GLU A 47 -6.47 -2.72 8.10
N VAL A 48 -6.89 -2.40 6.87
CA VAL A 48 -7.85 -3.22 6.13
C VAL A 48 -7.29 -4.62 5.88
N LEU A 49 -6.03 -4.73 5.48
CA LEU A 49 -5.37 -6.02 5.28
C LEU A 49 -5.29 -6.82 6.59
N ALA A 50 -4.87 -6.20 7.70
CA ALA A 50 -4.81 -6.88 9.00
C ALA A 50 -6.19 -7.39 9.47
N ALA A 51 -7.27 -6.64 9.19
CA ALA A 51 -8.62 -7.09 9.47
C ALA A 51 -9.01 -8.29 8.58
N LEU A 52 -8.69 -8.25 7.29
CA LEU A 52 -8.98 -9.32 6.33
C LEU A 52 -8.15 -10.58 6.57
N GLU A 53 -6.91 -10.47 7.08
CA GLU A 53 -6.05 -11.61 7.43
C GLU A 53 -6.73 -12.57 8.41
N SER A 54 -7.56 -12.03 9.32
CA SER A 54 -8.32 -12.84 10.28
C SER A 54 -9.42 -13.70 9.64
N VAL A 55 -9.90 -13.33 8.44
CA VAL A 55 -11.01 -13.98 7.75
C VAL A 55 -10.51 -14.90 6.62
N VAL A 56 -9.57 -14.41 5.81
CA VAL A 56 -9.06 -15.14 4.62
C VAL A 56 -7.90 -16.08 5.01
N GLY A 57 -7.28 -15.85 6.16
CA GLY A 57 -6.12 -16.59 6.63
C GLY A 57 -4.82 -16.10 5.99
N LYS A 58 -3.76 -16.04 6.81
CA LYS A 58 -2.42 -15.56 6.40
C LYS A 58 -1.84 -16.29 5.19
N ALA A 59 -2.21 -17.56 5.00
CA ALA A 59 -1.73 -18.41 3.91
C ALA A 59 -2.24 -17.99 2.52
N ALA A 60 -3.41 -17.35 2.43
CA ALA A 60 -3.95 -16.88 1.16
C ALA A 60 -3.18 -15.69 0.57
N GLY A 61 -2.43 -14.97 1.42
CA GLY A 61 -1.57 -13.84 1.05
C GLY A 61 -0.11 -14.19 0.78
N ALA A 62 0.28 -15.48 0.90
CA ALA A 62 1.69 -15.92 0.85
C ALA A 62 2.42 -15.63 -0.47
N GLY A 63 1.73 -15.11 -1.49
CA GLY A 63 2.33 -14.60 -2.73
C GLY A 63 2.91 -13.18 -2.66
N ARG A 64 2.82 -12.44 -1.54
CA ARG A 64 3.26 -11.02 -1.49
C ARG A 64 4.36 -10.69 -0.50
N GLN A 65 5.45 -10.20 -1.10
CA GLN A 65 6.34 -9.17 -0.58
C GLN A 65 7.27 -9.60 0.55
N THR A 66 8.32 -10.35 0.18
CA THR A 66 9.59 -10.28 0.90
C THR A 66 9.99 -8.80 0.96
N GLN A 67 10.00 -8.28 2.18
CA GLN A 67 10.32 -6.92 2.58
C GLN A 67 11.41 -6.27 1.70
N LEU A 68 11.04 -5.30 0.88
CA LEU A 68 11.97 -4.21 0.56
C LEU A 68 11.91 -3.21 1.72
N PRO A 69 13.05 -2.67 2.17
CA PRO A 69 13.10 -1.77 3.31
C PRO A 69 12.12 -0.61 3.11
N ALA A 70 11.40 -0.31 4.19
CA ALA A 70 10.42 0.77 4.26
C ALA A 70 11.00 2.02 3.60
N ALA A 71 10.20 2.59 2.69
CA ALA A 71 10.52 3.77 1.92
C ALA A 71 11.28 4.81 2.75
N GLU A 72 12.53 5.08 2.36
CA GLU A 72 13.23 6.28 2.79
C GLU A 72 12.40 7.51 2.37
N ASP A 73 12.37 8.47 3.27
CA ASP A 73 11.57 9.68 3.32
C ASP A 73 11.21 10.29 1.96
N ASN A 74 9.94 10.18 1.55
CA ASN A 74 9.38 11.01 0.47
C ASN A 74 8.85 12.34 1.01
N THR A 75 9.66 13.05 1.80
CA THR A 75 9.36 14.41 2.29
C THR A 75 9.84 15.49 1.30
N ALA A 76 10.39 15.12 0.15
CA ALA A 76 10.94 16.04 -0.84
C ALA A 76 10.24 15.93 -2.20
N ALA A 77 8.99 16.41 -2.26
CA ALA A 77 8.37 16.83 -3.51
C ALA A 77 7.47 18.04 -3.21
N ARG A 78 8.11 19.22 -3.17
CA ARG A 78 7.49 20.54 -3.34
C ARG A 78 7.78 21.01 -4.76
#